data_AF-A0A926NL02-F1
#
_entry.id   AF-A0A926NL02-F1
#
_cell.length_a   1.000
_cell.length_b   1.000
_cell.length_c   1.000
_cell.angle_alpha   90.00
_cell.angle_beta   90.00
_cell.angle_gamma   90.00
#
_symmetry.space_group_name_H-M   'P 1'
#
loop_
_entity.id
_entity.type
_entity.pdbx_description
1 polymer ?
#
loop_
_entity_poly.entity_id
_entity_poly.type
_entity_poly.pdbx_seq_one_letter_code
_entity_poly.pdbx_strand_id
1 'polypeptide(L)'
;MILILVLSILLCGEAYFGYKLDILSAQQEQIKEDYSMSNNITFGLFSMDQWRDRISEVVHGQIHDFSLTPAQRKVMQVQVEKQLHGLISKTVAQIKKPQKSLGGKLKKFAFNTMVDDKDIHAQVPSFAKTIVDKINSPASKRRLKSIATTKIDQLEKLTYDSTSIANYAVTKYLYTKYKVADPVAFNKRINADLAAIRKVTYNYAYAMLGCVALALVFWLAMRKQVHLHTTLFVMSLLFAVILLFVGVTASVIEVDARILSFNFGLLGQKVAFENQILFFQSKSLLGIIEVLLSQAKPDAIAVGILLLLFVIILPLLRMIARGIHILSPEKLSENKVVKYLAFEAGKWDMADVMVVGIVMTYIGLNGILKSQLSNLNIKNDFVNTTTVNNTSLQPGYLIFVGYVVFAFILSYILKRITAYEVSEPGRQIRG
;
A
#
# COMPACT_ATOMS: atom_id res chain seq x y z
N MET A 1 26.21 1.00 44.62
CA MET A 1 25.91 2.36 44.11
C MET A 1 26.30 2.54 42.64
N ILE A 2 27.56 2.25 42.25
CA ILE A 2 28.02 2.37 40.85
C ILE A 2 27.18 1.52 39.87
N LEU A 3 26.86 0.27 40.22
CA LEU A 3 26.03 -0.60 39.38
C LEU A 3 24.65 0.01 39.07
N ILE A 4 23.98 0.54 40.10
CA ILE A 4 22.65 1.17 39.95
C ILE A 4 22.77 2.34 38.99
N LEU A 5 23.79 3.19 39.16
CA LEU A 5 24.02 4.34 38.30
C LEU A 5 24.23 3.92 36.83
N VAL A 6 25.03 2.89 36.58
CA VAL A 6 25.25 2.35 35.22
C VAL A 6 23.95 1.82 34.62
N LEU A 7 23.21 0.99 35.35
CA LEU A 7 21.94 0.43 34.87
C LEU A 7 20.86 1.49 34.67
N SER A 8 20.81 2.51 35.51
CA SER A 8 19.89 3.64 35.36
C SER A 8 20.21 4.45 34.11
N ILE A 9 21.48 4.72 33.80
CA ILE A 9 21.87 5.37 32.53
C ILE A 9 21.41 4.53 31.34
N LEU A 10 21.62 3.23 31.42
CA LEU A 10 21.27 2.27 30.38
C LEU A 10 19.74 2.19 30.17
N LEU A 11 18.97 2.25 31.26
CA LEU A 11 17.51 2.29 31.27
C LEU A 11 16.98 3.63 30.70
N CYS A 12 17.57 4.76 31.08
CA CYS A 12 17.24 6.06 30.49
C CYS A 12 17.54 6.09 28.98
N GLY A 13 18.65 5.47 28.56
CA GLY A 13 19.00 5.30 27.15
C GLY A 13 17.96 4.47 26.40
N GLU A 14 17.55 3.33 26.95
CA GLU A 14 16.49 2.50 26.38
C GLU A 14 15.15 3.26 26.29
N ALA A 15 14.73 3.96 27.35
CA ALA A 15 13.51 4.75 27.35
C ALA A 15 13.55 5.85 26.27
N TYR A 16 14.70 6.53 26.12
CA TYR A 16 14.90 7.53 25.08
C TYR A 16 14.82 6.94 23.67
N PHE A 17 15.49 5.81 23.43
CA PHE A 17 15.42 5.11 22.14
C PHE A 17 14.01 4.60 21.83
N GLY A 18 13.31 4.07 22.83
CA GLY A 18 11.92 3.64 22.74
C GLY A 18 10.98 4.80 22.38
N TYR A 19 11.09 5.93 23.07
CA TYR A 19 10.32 7.14 22.77
C TYR A 19 10.58 7.67 21.36
N LYS A 20 11.85 7.71 20.94
CA LYS A 20 12.21 8.13 19.57
C LYS A 20 11.68 7.15 18.53
N LEU A 21 11.74 5.85 18.79
CA LEU A 21 11.20 4.83 17.91
C LEU A 21 9.69 4.99 17.73
N ASP A 22 8.94 5.20 18.81
CA ASP A 22 7.49 5.37 18.78
C ASP A 22 7.07 6.59 17.95
N ILE A 23 7.71 7.75 18.17
CA ILE A 23 7.48 8.96 17.37
C ILE A 23 7.79 8.73 15.90
N LEU A 24 8.94 8.12 15.60
CA LEU A 24 9.35 7.88 14.22
C LEU A 24 8.44 6.86 13.53
N SER A 25 7.94 5.86 14.27
CA SER A 25 6.96 4.90 13.77
C SER A 25 5.65 5.59 13.42
N ALA A 26 5.12 6.44 14.31
CA ALA A 26 3.90 7.19 14.07
C ALA A 26 4.04 8.17 12.90
N GLN A 27 5.19 8.85 12.78
CA GLN A 27 5.50 9.71 11.63
C GLN A 27 5.56 8.91 10.33
N GLN A 28 6.19 7.74 10.34
CA GLN A 28 6.25 6.87 9.17
C GLN A 28 4.85 6.40 8.75
N GLU A 29 4.02 5.98 9.70
CA GLU A 29 2.63 5.59 9.46
C GLU A 29 1.86 6.72 8.79
N GLN A 30 1.88 7.93 9.37
CA GLN A 30 1.18 9.09 8.82
C GLN A 30 1.66 9.46 7.41
N ILE A 31 2.97 9.48 7.17
CA ILE A 31 3.53 9.82 5.86
C ILE A 31 3.10 8.79 4.81
N LYS A 32 3.08 7.51 5.15
CA LYS A 32 2.65 6.47 4.21
C LYS A 32 1.14 6.45 4.00
N GLU A 33 0.34 6.77 5.01
CA GLU A 33 -1.11 6.96 4.86
C GLU A 33 -1.41 8.14 3.92
N ASP A 34 -0.76 9.29 4.12
CA ASP A 34 -0.86 10.45 3.24
C ASP A 34 -0.46 10.11 1.79
N TYR A 35 0.65 9.40 1.64
CA TYR A 35 1.14 8.94 0.33
C TYR A 35 0.16 7.98 -0.35
N SER A 36 -0.42 7.06 0.43
CA SER A 36 -1.46 6.13 -0.01
C SER A 36 -2.72 6.85 -0.47
N MET A 37 -3.17 7.85 0.28
CA MET A 37 -4.33 8.66 -0.08
C MET A 37 -4.12 9.41 -1.39
N SER A 38 -2.96 10.04 -1.59
CA SER A 38 -2.67 10.76 -2.84
C SER A 38 -2.55 9.84 -4.05
N ASN A 39 -1.99 8.64 -3.88
CA ASN A 39 -1.73 7.70 -4.97
C ASN A 39 -2.78 6.57 -5.00
N ASN A 40 -3.94 6.78 -4.38
CA ASN A 40 -4.98 5.77 -4.30
C ASN A 40 -5.53 5.49 -5.70
N ILE A 41 -5.78 4.21 -6.01
CA ILE A 41 -6.34 3.78 -7.29
C ILE A 41 -7.66 4.50 -7.64
N THR A 42 -8.45 4.89 -6.63
CA THR A 42 -9.70 5.65 -6.76
C THR A 42 -9.48 6.97 -7.51
N PHE A 43 -8.36 7.64 -7.24
CA PHE A 43 -8.03 8.92 -7.86
C PHE A 43 -7.21 8.78 -9.15
N GLY A 44 -6.77 7.58 -9.48
CA GLY A 44 -6.01 7.26 -10.68
C GLY A 44 -6.78 6.39 -11.65
N LEU A 45 -6.52 5.07 -11.67
CA LEU A 45 -7.15 4.15 -12.63
C LEU A 45 -8.68 4.13 -12.60
N PHE A 46 -9.31 4.38 -11.45
CA PHE A 46 -10.77 4.42 -11.33
C PHE A 46 -11.36 5.83 -11.55
N SER A 47 -10.51 6.84 -11.76
CA SER A 47 -10.96 8.20 -12.07
C SER A 47 -11.19 8.36 -13.57
N MET A 48 -12.44 8.66 -13.94
CA MET A 48 -12.79 8.96 -15.33
C MET A 48 -12.05 10.20 -15.87
N ASP A 49 -11.79 11.19 -15.01
CA ASP A 49 -11.07 12.41 -15.37
C ASP A 49 -9.60 12.12 -15.73
N GLN A 50 -8.94 11.23 -14.98
CA GLN A 50 -7.56 10.83 -15.31
C GLN A 50 -7.50 10.11 -16.66
N TRP A 51 -8.47 9.23 -16.95
CA TRP A 51 -8.59 8.61 -18.27
C TRP A 51 -8.83 9.65 -19.37
N ARG A 52 -9.72 10.62 -19.12
CA ARG A 52 -9.97 11.73 -20.05
C ARG A 52 -8.70 12.52 -20.33
N ASP A 53 -8.00 12.97 -19.31
CA ASP A 53 -6.82 13.84 -19.45
C ASP A 53 -5.72 13.13 -20.24
N ARG A 54 -5.47 11.84 -19.93
CA ARG A 54 -4.49 11.00 -20.64
C ARG A 54 -4.90 10.68 -22.08
N ILE A 55 -6.17 10.36 -22.33
CA ILE A 55 -6.67 10.12 -23.71
C ILE A 55 -6.64 11.42 -24.52
N SER A 56 -7.04 12.54 -23.93
CA SER A 56 -7.04 13.86 -24.56
C SER A 56 -5.62 14.27 -24.95
N GLU A 57 -4.63 14.03 -24.09
CA GLU A 57 -3.22 14.26 -24.37
C GLU A 57 -2.74 13.48 -25.62
N VAL A 58 -3.07 12.18 -25.70
CA VAL A 58 -2.73 11.31 -26.85
C VAL A 58 -3.43 11.77 -28.13
N VAL A 59 -4.73 12.06 -28.04
CA VAL A 59 -5.57 12.47 -29.17
C VAL A 59 -5.13 13.85 -29.68
N HIS A 60 -4.83 14.80 -28.80
CA HIS A 60 -4.30 16.11 -29.19
C HIS A 60 -2.91 16.02 -29.82
N GLY A 61 -2.04 15.15 -29.32
CA GLY A 61 -0.75 14.85 -29.95
C GLY A 61 -0.90 14.36 -31.38
N GLN A 62 -1.75 13.34 -31.59
CA GLN A 62 -1.94 12.74 -32.92
C GLN A 62 -2.76 13.59 -33.90
N ILE A 63 -3.71 14.40 -33.43
CA ILE A 63 -4.51 15.30 -34.29
C ILE A 63 -3.66 16.45 -34.82
N HIS A 64 -2.63 16.90 -34.09
CA HIS A 64 -1.67 17.87 -34.63
C HIS A 64 -0.90 17.29 -35.82
N ASP A 65 -0.61 15.99 -35.77
CA ASP A 65 0.07 15.23 -36.81
C ASP A 65 -0.85 14.69 -37.92
N PHE A 66 -2.10 15.18 -38.01
CA PHE A 66 -3.03 14.85 -39.11
C PHE A 66 -2.60 15.57 -40.41
N SER A 67 -1.42 15.22 -40.92
CA SER A 67 -0.92 15.59 -42.23
C SER A 67 -0.52 14.31 -42.95
N LEU A 68 -1.36 13.89 -43.91
CA LEU A 68 -1.03 12.74 -44.75
C LEU A 68 0.20 13.10 -45.58
N THR A 69 1.25 12.29 -45.44
CA THR A 69 2.43 12.36 -46.32
C THR A 69 2.02 12.08 -47.78
N PRO A 70 2.77 12.56 -48.79
CA PRO A 70 2.45 12.32 -50.20
C PRO A 70 2.25 10.83 -50.54
N ALA A 71 3.03 9.95 -49.91
CA ALA A 71 2.88 8.50 -50.04
C ALA A 71 1.55 7.98 -49.47
N GLN A 72 1.18 8.43 -48.26
CA GLN A 72 -0.10 8.05 -47.63
C GLN A 72 -1.31 8.59 -48.39
N ARG A 73 -1.22 9.79 -48.99
CA ARG A 73 -2.29 10.33 -49.84
C ARG A 73 -2.55 9.44 -51.05
N LYS A 74 -1.49 8.97 -51.71
CA LYS A 74 -1.60 8.09 -52.88
C LYS A 74 -2.23 6.75 -52.50
N VAL A 75 -1.83 6.16 -51.38
CA VAL A 75 -2.42 4.91 -50.86
C VAL A 75 -3.90 5.10 -50.52
N MET A 76 -4.25 6.19 -49.84
CA MET A 76 -5.64 6.49 -49.48
C MET A 76 -6.51 6.74 -50.71
N GLN A 77 -5.98 7.44 -51.72
CA GLN A 77 -6.65 7.65 -52.99
C GLN A 77 -6.97 6.32 -53.68
N VAL A 78 -5.99 5.42 -53.81
CA VAL A 78 -6.19 4.09 -54.42
C VAL A 78 -7.25 3.29 -53.66
N GLN A 79 -7.29 3.38 -52.33
CA GLN A 79 -8.29 2.68 -51.52
C GLN A 79 -9.70 3.25 -51.69
N VAL A 80 -9.83 4.58 -51.75
CA VAL A 80 -11.10 5.26 -52.03
C VAL A 80 -11.59 4.92 -53.44
N GLU A 81 -10.71 4.93 -54.44
CA GLU A 81 -11.01 4.50 -55.81
C GLU A 81 -11.56 3.07 -55.81
N LYS A 82 -10.89 2.13 -55.15
CA LYS A 82 -11.33 0.73 -55.05
C LYS A 82 -12.73 0.59 -54.44
N GLN A 83 -13.05 1.36 -53.40
CA GLN A 83 -14.37 1.35 -52.77
C GLN A 83 -15.44 1.98 -53.69
N LEU A 84 -15.13 3.10 -54.33
CA LEU A 84 -16.03 3.74 -55.29
C LEU A 84 -16.31 2.83 -56.49
N HIS A 85 -15.29 2.19 -57.07
CA HIS A 85 -15.46 1.17 -58.10
C HIS A 85 -16.32 0.00 -57.60
N GLY A 86 -16.12 -0.45 -56.35
CA GLY A 86 -16.92 -1.51 -55.73
C GLY A 86 -18.39 -1.13 -55.54
N LEU A 87 -18.67 0.11 -55.13
CA LEU A 87 -20.04 0.61 -54.97
C LEU A 87 -20.73 0.79 -56.33
N ILE A 88 -20.04 1.40 -57.30
CA ILE A 88 -20.56 1.58 -58.66
C ILE A 88 -20.87 0.24 -59.30
N SER A 89 -19.93 -0.71 -59.27
CA SER A 89 -20.14 -2.05 -59.85
C SER A 89 -21.28 -2.81 -59.18
N LYS A 90 -21.45 -2.72 -57.86
CA LYS A 90 -22.61 -3.30 -57.14
C LYS A 90 -23.92 -2.64 -57.56
N THR A 91 -23.96 -1.31 -57.64
CA THR A 91 -25.16 -0.56 -58.04
C THR A 91 -25.52 -0.86 -59.50
N VAL A 92 -24.55 -0.87 -60.42
CA VAL A 92 -24.74 -1.21 -61.82
C VAL A 92 -25.19 -2.67 -61.97
N ALA A 93 -24.58 -3.61 -61.24
CA ALA A 93 -25.01 -5.02 -61.26
C ALA A 93 -26.45 -5.17 -60.75
N GLN A 94 -26.84 -4.41 -59.71
CA GLN A 94 -28.20 -4.43 -59.16
C GLN A 94 -29.23 -3.85 -60.13
N ILE A 95 -28.88 -2.82 -60.90
CA ILE A 95 -29.72 -2.25 -61.97
C ILE A 95 -29.78 -3.17 -63.20
N LYS A 96 -28.67 -3.85 -63.54
CA LYS A 96 -28.59 -4.77 -64.69
C LYS A 96 -29.29 -6.12 -64.44
N LYS A 97 -29.52 -6.53 -63.18
CA LYS A 97 -30.31 -7.74 -62.83
C LYS A 97 -31.68 -7.75 -63.55
N PRO A 98 -32.20 -8.93 -63.93
CA PRO A 98 -33.49 -9.03 -64.61
C PRO A 98 -34.62 -8.55 -63.69
N GLN A 99 -35.31 -7.47 -64.11
CA GLN A 99 -36.42 -6.87 -63.38
C GLN A 99 -37.75 -7.45 -63.87
N LYS A 100 -38.58 -7.95 -62.93
CA LYS A 100 -39.88 -8.56 -63.25
C LYS A 100 -41.00 -7.54 -63.53
N SER A 101 -40.85 -6.27 -63.11
CA SER A 101 -41.87 -5.23 -63.27
C SER A 101 -41.63 -4.31 -64.48
N LEU A 102 -42.71 -3.83 -65.11
CA LEU A 102 -42.67 -2.91 -66.26
C LEU A 102 -41.92 -1.60 -65.94
N GLY A 103 -42.13 -1.04 -64.74
CA GLY A 103 -41.40 0.16 -64.28
C GLY A 103 -39.89 -0.08 -64.09
N GLY A 104 -39.48 -1.30 -63.69
CA GLY A 104 -38.08 -1.67 -63.59
C GLY A 104 -37.38 -1.76 -64.96
N LYS A 105 -38.10 -2.17 -66.01
CA LYS A 105 -37.58 -2.22 -67.38
C LYS A 105 -37.36 -0.82 -67.97
N LEU A 106 -38.27 0.12 -67.73
CA LEU A 106 -38.12 1.52 -68.15
C LEU A 106 -36.95 2.21 -67.45
N LYS A 107 -36.77 1.97 -66.14
CA LYS A 107 -35.61 2.49 -65.38
C LYS A 107 -34.28 1.92 -65.88
N LYS A 108 -34.22 0.63 -66.20
CA LYS A 108 -33.04 -0.01 -66.79
C LYS A 108 -32.72 0.54 -68.18
N PHE A 109 -33.73 0.76 -69.02
CA PHE A 109 -33.56 1.37 -70.33
C PHE A 109 -33.03 2.80 -70.19
N ALA A 110 -33.68 3.66 -69.42
CA ALA A 110 -33.25 5.04 -69.18
C ALA A 110 -31.82 5.12 -68.61
N PHE A 111 -31.46 4.22 -67.69
CA PHE A 111 -30.10 4.16 -67.13
C PHE A 111 -29.06 3.76 -68.19
N ASN A 112 -29.32 2.72 -68.98
CA ASN A 112 -28.39 2.28 -70.03
C ASN A 112 -28.25 3.29 -71.18
N THR A 113 -29.26 4.11 -71.45
CA THR A 113 -29.24 5.11 -72.54
C THR A 113 -28.62 6.44 -72.12
N MET A 114 -28.72 6.81 -70.83
CA MET A 114 -28.19 8.08 -70.32
C MET A 114 -26.84 7.96 -69.61
N VAL A 115 -26.42 6.76 -69.23
CA VAL A 115 -25.25 6.57 -68.35
C VAL A 115 -24.40 5.38 -68.83
N ASP A 116 -23.20 5.65 -69.34
CA ASP A 116 -22.22 4.62 -69.64
C ASP A 116 -21.44 4.24 -68.36
N ASP A 117 -21.43 2.94 -68.06
CA ASP A 117 -20.70 2.30 -66.96
C ASP A 117 -19.21 2.66 -66.98
N LYS A 118 -18.64 2.73 -68.19
CA LYS A 118 -17.22 3.08 -68.40
C LYS A 118 -16.95 4.54 -68.07
N ASP A 119 -17.88 5.44 -68.39
CA ASP A 119 -17.72 6.87 -68.16
C ASP A 119 -17.83 7.23 -66.67
N ILE A 120 -18.68 6.53 -65.90
CA ILE A 120 -18.71 6.70 -64.44
C ILE A 120 -17.39 6.22 -63.83
N HIS A 121 -16.93 5.04 -64.22
CA HIS A 121 -15.68 4.48 -63.71
C HIS A 121 -14.45 5.34 -64.08
N ALA A 122 -14.46 5.99 -65.24
CA ALA A 122 -13.40 6.90 -65.67
C ALA A 122 -13.28 8.17 -64.79
N GLN A 123 -14.37 8.60 -64.14
CA GLN A 123 -14.35 9.78 -63.27
C GLN A 123 -14.00 9.46 -61.81
N VAL A 124 -14.00 8.18 -61.41
CA VAL A 124 -13.69 7.73 -60.05
C VAL A 124 -12.34 8.25 -59.54
N PRO A 125 -11.24 8.24 -60.30
CA PRO A 125 -9.95 8.78 -59.83
C PRO A 125 -10.00 10.27 -59.51
N SER A 126 -10.73 11.06 -60.29
CA SER A 126 -10.90 12.50 -60.07
C SER A 126 -11.73 12.78 -58.81
N PHE A 127 -12.82 12.03 -58.60
CA PHE A 127 -13.62 12.14 -57.39
C PHE A 127 -12.86 11.68 -56.15
N ALA A 128 -12.11 10.57 -56.22
CA ALA A 128 -11.29 10.08 -55.13
C ALA A 128 -10.22 11.11 -54.74
N LYS A 129 -9.54 11.70 -55.74
CA LYS A 129 -8.59 12.80 -55.51
C LYS A 129 -9.26 13.99 -54.83
N THR A 130 -10.42 14.43 -55.34
CA THR A 130 -11.18 15.56 -54.76
C THR A 130 -11.64 15.29 -53.33
N ILE A 131 -12.06 14.05 -53.02
CA ILE A 131 -12.45 13.62 -51.68
C ILE A 131 -11.23 13.65 -50.74
N VAL A 132 -10.10 13.08 -51.16
CA VAL A 132 -8.83 13.09 -50.39
C VAL A 132 -8.36 14.52 -50.12
N ASP A 133 -8.40 15.39 -51.14
CA ASP A 133 -8.00 16.80 -51.03
C ASP A 133 -8.94 17.59 -50.13
N LYS A 134 -10.26 17.34 -50.21
CA LYS A 134 -11.25 17.99 -49.34
C LYS A 134 -11.12 17.53 -47.89
N ILE A 135 -10.84 16.26 -47.63
CA ILE A 135 -10.60 15.71 -46.28
C ILE A 135 -9.32 16.32 -45.68
N ASN A 136 -8.29 16.52 -46.48
CA ASN A 136 -7.02 17.11 -46.04
C ASN A 136 -7.03 18.66 -46.03
N SER A 137 -8.15 19.29 -46.39
CA SER A 137 -8.26 20.75 -46.40
C SER A 137 -8.22 21.35 -44.99
N PRO A 138 -7.73 22.59 -44.80
CA PRO A 138 -7.68 23.25 -43.49
C PRO A 138 -9.04 23.32 -42.78
N ALA A 139 -10.13 23.48 -43.54
CA ALA A 139 -11.49 23.53 -43.02
C ALA A 139 -11.95 22.15 -42.47
N SER A 140 -11.65 21.07 -43.17
CA SER A 140 -11.96 19.70 -42.72
C SER A 140 -11.12 19.30 -41.51
N LYS A 141 -9.83 19.68 -41.47
CA LYS A 141 -8.98 19.49 -40.29
C LYS A 141 -9.54 20.22 -39.07
N ARG A 142 -9.95 21.49 -39.23
CA ARG A 142 -10.59 22.27 -38.15
C ARG A 142 -11.90 21.63 -37.68
N ARG A 143 -12.74 21.14 -38.61
CA ARG A 143 -13.99 20.44 -38.28
C ARG A 143 -13.74 19.11 -37.56
N LEU A 144 -12.79 18.29 -38.02
CA LEU A 144 -12.43 17.02 -37.38
C LEU A 144 -11.87 17.26 -35.97
N LYS A 145 -10.97 18.24 -35.82
CA LYS A 145 -10.46 18.68 -34.52
C LYS A 145 -11.61 19.14 -33.62
N SER A 146 -12.51 19.98 -34.13
CA SER A 146 -13.69 20.43 -33.38
C SER A 146 -14.61 19.28 -32.97
N ILE A 147 -14.90 18.32 -33.86
CA ILE A 147 -15.75 17.17 -33.51
C ILE A 147 -15.09 16.31 -32.44
N ALA A 148 -13.78 16.04 -32.55
CA ALA A 148 -13.04 15.29 -31.55
C ALA A 148 -13.07 15.99 -30.19
N THR A 149 -12.73 17.29 -30.14
CA THR A 149 -12.73 18.06 -28.89
C THR A 149 -14.15 18.22 -28.33
N THR A 150 -15.11 18.71 -29.13
CA THR A 150 -16.48 18.97 -28.65
C THR A 150 -17.23 17.72 -28.22
N LYS A 151 -16.99 16.55 -28.83
CA LYS A 151 -17.60 15.30 -28.36
C LYS A 151 -16.97 14.77 -27.08
N ILE A 152 -15.67 14.98 -26.88
CA ILE A 152 -14.99 14.71 -25.61
C ILE A 152 -15.55 15.63 -24.51
N ASP A 153 -15.69 16.94 -24.77
CA ASP A 153 -16.24 17.92 -23.83
C ASP A 153 -17.74 17.69 -23.53
N GLN A 154 -18.50 17.13 -24.48
CA GLN A 154 -19.90 16.76 -24.25
C GLN A 154 -20.03 15.51 -23.36
N LEU A 155 -19.12 14.55 -23.51
CA LEU A 155 -19.04 13.39 -22.62
C LEU A 155 -18.60 13.81 -21.21
N GLU A 156 -17.71 14.80 -21.08
CA GLU A 156 -17.30 15.40 -19.80
C GLU A 156 -18.49 15.91 -18.96
N LYS A 157 -19.41 16.67 -19.57
CA LYS A 157 -20.53 17.28 -18.84
C LYS A 157 -21.59 16.28 -18.37
N LEU A 158 -21.66 15.12 -19.01
CA LEU A 158 -22.65 14.08 -18.69
C LEU A 158 -22.11 13.05 -17.69
N THR A 159 -20.81 13.04 -17.39
CA THR A 159 -20.14 11.99 -16.60
C THR A 159 -19.24 12.55 -15.49
N TYR A 160 -19.42 13.84 -15.13
CA TYR A 160 -18.64 14.48 -14.07
C TYR A 160 -18.86 13.76 -12.73
N ASP A 161 -17.81 13.14 -12.20
CA ASP A 161 -17.88 12.37 -10.96
C ASP A 161 -17.34 13.19 -9.76
N SER A 162 -17.93 12.97 -8.59
CA SER A 162 -17.57 13.56 -7.29
C SER A 162 -16.12 13.30 -6.87
N THR A 163 -15.49 12.29 -7.48
CA THR A 163 -14.11 11.86 -7.26
C THR A 163 -13.07 12.94 -7.60
N SER A 164 -13.33 13.83 -8.57
CA SER A 164 -12.42 14.93 -8.93
C SER A 164 -12.28 15.99 -7.83
N ILE A 165 -13.40 16.36 -7.22
CA ILE A 165 -13.46 17.37 -6.15
C ILE A 165 -12.74 16.85 -4.92
N ALA A 166 -12.98 15.58 -4.57
CA ALA A 166 -12.30 14.89 -3.48
C ALA A 166 -10.78 14.80 -3.75
N ASN A 167 -10.38 14.38 -4.96
CA ASN A 167 -8.96 14.30 -5.34
C ASN A 167 -8.26 15.66 -5.25
N TYR A 168 -8.87 16.73 -5.77
CA TYR A 168 -8.30 18.07 -5.71
C TYR A 168 -8.16 18.57 -4.26
N ALA A 169 -9.16 18.32 -3.40
CA ALA A 169 -9.10 18.68 -1.99
C ALA A 169 -7.98 17.94 -1.26
N VAL A 170 -7.88 16.61 -1.45
CA VAL A 170 -6.83 15.76 -0.86
C VAL A 170 -5.44 16.20 -1.36
N THR A 171 -5.28 16.34 -2.68
CA THR A 171 -4.01 16.73 -3.30
C THR A 171 -3.57 18.12 -2.83
N LYS A 172 -4.46 19.11 -2.80
CA LYS A 172 -4.16 20.47 -2.35
C LYS A 172 -3.76 20.49 -0.87
N TYR A 173 -4.48 19.75 -0.02
CA TYR A 173 -4.15 19.62 1.39
C TYR A 173 -2.75 19.02 1.58
N LEU A 174 -2.45 17.91 0.91
CA LEU A 174 -1.17 17.23 1.00
C LEU A 174 -0.02 18.08 0.44
N TYR A 175 -0.22 18.75 -0.69
CA TYR A 175 0.82 19.56 -1.32
C TYR A 175 1.18 20.78 -0.46
N THR A 176 0.18 21.34 0.22
CA THR A 176 0.40 22.41 1.21
C THR A 176 1.14 21.88 2.44
N LYS A 177 0.73 20.71 2.97
CA LYS A 177 1.36 20.06 4.14
C LYS A 177 2.84 19.75 3.90
N TYR A 178 3.17 19.21 2.72
CA TYR A 178 4.54 18.79 2.37
C TYR A 178 5.34 19.87 1.60
N LYS A 179 4.74 21.03 1.33
CA LYS A 179 5.33 22.17 0.61
C LYS A 179 5.89 21.78 -0.76
N VAL A 180 5.09 21.07 -1.55
CA VAL A 180 5.42 20.62 -2.91
C VAL A 180 4.41 21.14 -3.91
N ALA A 181 4.85 21.37 -5.15
CA ALA A 181 4.01 21.96 -6.20
C ALA A 181 3.49 20.92 -7.21
N ASP A 182 4.07 19.73 -7.25
CA ASP A 182 3.86 18.73 -8.31
C ASP A 182 3.92 17.29 -7.77
N PRO A 183 3.15 16.35 -8.34
CA PRO A 183 3.16 14.93 -7.95
C PRO A 183 4.55 14.28 -7.95
N VAL A 184 5.44 14.61 -8.89
CA VAL A 184 6.79 14.04 -8.96
C VAL A 184 7.64 14.57 -7.80
N ALA A 185 7.54 15.87 -7.51
CA ALA A 185 8.21 16.49 -6.37
C ALA A 185 7.69 15.91 -5.04
N PHE A 186 6.38 15.67 -4.92
CA PHE A 186 5.75 14.99 -3.78
C PHE A 186 6.35 13.59 -3.58
N ASN A 187 6.27 12.73 -4.61
CA ASN A 187 6.74 11.35 -4.53
C ASN A 187 8.24 11.30 -4.19
N LYS A 188 9.06 12.17 -4.78
CA LYS A 188 10.50 12.25 -4.47
C LYS A 188 10.75 12.65 -3.01
N ARG A 189 10.02 13.64 -2.50
CA ARG A 189 10.14 14.10 -1.11
C ARG A 189 9.74 13.01 -0.12
N ILE A 190 8.58 12.40 -0.33
CA ILE A 190 8.08 11.31 0.51
C ILE A 190 9.06 10.14 0.54
N ASN A 191 9.57 9.71 -0.61
CA ASN A 191 10.52 8.60 -0.67
C ASN A 191 11.83 8.90 0.07
N ALA A 192 12.33 10.14 -0.02
CA ALA A 192 13.52 10.58 0.72
C ALA A 192 13.27 10.60 2.25
N ASP A 193 12.15 11.17 2.68
CA ASP A 193 11.77 11.25 4.09
C ASP A 193 11.56 9.84 4.68
N LEU A 194 10.87 8.95 3.96
CA LEU A 194 10.67 7.55 4.38
C LEU A 194 11.98 6.76 4.46
N ALA A 195 12.90 6.95 3.52
CA ALA A 195 14.20 6.28 3.56
C ALA A 195 15.05 6.74 4.75
N ALA A 196 15.03 8.04 5.05
CA ALA A 196 15.71 8.61 6.21
C ALA A 196 15.09 8.10 7.53
N ILE A 197 13.77 8.18 7.66
CA ILE A 197 13.05 7.70 8.85
C ILE A 197 13.32 6.22 9.06
N ARG A 198 13.17 5.38 8.03
CA ARG A 198 13.38 3.93 8.14
C ARG A 198 14.77 3.61 8.70
N LYS A 199 15.83 4.24 8.18
CA LYS A 199 17.20 4.01 8.68
C LYS A 199 17.33 4.36 10.16
N VAL A 200 16.78 5.52 10.55
CA VAL A 200 16.85 6.01 11.92
C VAL A 200 16.02 5.13 12.87
N THR A 201 14.81 4.72 12.47
CA THR A 201 13.93 3.86 13.26
C THR A 201 14.56 2.50 13.54
N TYR A 202 15.15 1.85 12.53
CA TYR A 202 15.83 0.57 12.72
C TYR A 202 17.08 0.71 13.59
N ASN A 203 17.84 1.79 13.44
CA ASN A 203 18.98 2.05 14.32
C ASN A 203 18.56 2.20 15.79
N TYR A 204 17.47 2.92 16.07
CA TYR A 204 16.95 3.01 17.44
C TYR A 204 16.41 1.68 17.95
N ALA A 205 15.77 0.88 17.10
CA ALA A 205 15.31 -0.47 17.46
C ALA A 205 16.49 -1.37 17.86
N TYR A 206 17.57 -1.38 17.08
CA TYR A 206 18.78 -2.14 17.41
C TYR A 206 19.51 -1.59 18.63
N ALA A 207 19.55 -0.26 18.82
CA ALA A 207 20.12 0.36 20.00
C ALA A 207 19.35 -0.05 21.28
N MET A 208 18.02 -0.09 21.21
CA MET A 208 17.16 -0.54 22.31
C MET A 208 17.41 -2.01 22.67
N LEU A 209 17.42 -2.91 21.67
CA LEU A 209 17.77 -4.31 21.89
C LEU A 209 19.21 -4.49 22.39
N GLY A 210 20.13 -3.63 21.92
CA GLY A 210 21.52 -3.56 22.40
C GLY A 210 21.60 -3.20 23.88
N CYS A 211 20.79 -2.25 24.35
CA CYS A 211 20.70 -1.89 25.77
C CYS A 211 20.31 -3.10 26.63
N VAL A 212 19.29 -3.83 26.19
CA VAL A 212 18.78 -5.02 26.90
C VAL A 212 19.82 -6.15 26.88
N ALA A 213 20.48 -6.36 25.75
CA ALA A 213 21.56 -7.35 25.64
C ALA A 213 22.73 -7.01 26.58
N LEU A 214 23.13 -5.74 26.68
CA LEU A 214 24.15 -5.28 27.63
C LEU A 214 23.71 -5.50 29.08
N ALA A 215 22.45 -5.19 29.42
CA ALA A 215 21.90 -5.47 30.75
C ALA A 215 21.96 -6.97 31.09
N LEU A 216 21.66 -7.85 30.13
CA LEU A 216 21.80 -9.31 30.29
C LEU A 216 23.26 -9.75 30.46
N VAL A 217 24.21 -9.14 29.74
CA VAL A 217 25.64 -9.44 29.90
C VAL A 217 26.11 -9.04 31.30
N PHE A 218 25.69 -7.87 31.80
CA PHE A 218 25.96 -7.46 33.18
C PHE A 218 25.37 -8.45 34.20
N TRP A 219 24.15 -8.91 33.97
CA TRP A 219 23.54 -9.95 34.79
C TRP A 219 24.40 -11.22 34.84
N LEU A 220 24.84 -11.72 33.68
CA LEU A 220 25.65 -12.95 33.58
C LEU A 220 27.02 -12.80 34.23
N ALA A 221 27.69 -11.65 34.06
CA ALA A 221 28.99 -11.37 34.66
C ALA A 221 28.92 -11.34 36.19
N MET A 222 27.84 -10.76 36.74
CA MET A 222 27.66 -10.58 38.18
C MET A 222 26.88 -11.72 38.84
N ARG A 223 26.63 -12.83 38.12
CA ARG A 223 25.81 -13.96 38.61
C ARG A 223 26.30 -14.62 39.91
N LYS A 224 27.54 -14.39 40.32
CA LYS A 224 28.14 -14.96 41.55
C LYS A 224 27.93 -14.07 42.78
N GLN A 225 27.43 -12.86 42.62
CA GLN A 225 27.26 -11.88 43.70
C GLN A 225 25.81 -11.85 44.19
N VAL A 226 25.52 -12.64 45.23
CA VAL A 226 24.14 -12.87 45.71
C VAL A 226 23.43 -11.58 46.14
N HIS A 227 24.15 -10.67 46.80
CA HIS A 227 23.64 -9.37 47.26
C HIS A 227 23.16 -8.41 46.15
N LEU A 228 23.51 -8.66 44.88
CA LEU A 228 23.11 -7.81 43.74
C LEU A 228 21.88 -8.32 42.98
N HIS A 229 21.41 -9.54 43.25
CA HIS A 229 20.34 -10.17 42.45
C HIS A 229 19.04 -9.39 42.49
N THR A 230 18.62 -8.90 43.66
CA THR A 230 17.39 -8.11 43.82
C THR A 230 17.43 -6.85 42.96
N THR A 231 18.50 -6.07 43.06
CA THR A 231 18.66 -4.82 42.30
C THR A 231 18.72 -5.07 40.79
N LEU A 232 19.54 -6.04 40.36
CA LEU A 232 19.64 -6.38 38.94
C LEU A 232 18.28 -6.84 38.37
N PHE A 233 17.46 -7.52 39.19
CA PHE A 233 16.23 -8.13 38.71
C PHE A 233 15.14 -7.08 38.57
N VAL A 234 15.01 -6.20 39.56
CA VAL A 234 14.10 -5.05 39.50
C VAL A 234 14.45 -4.14 38.32
N MET A 235 15.74 -3.86 38.09
CA MET A 235 16.16 -3.09 36.92
C MET A 235 15.76 -3.80 35.63
N SER A 236 16.04 -5.11 35.52
CA SER A 236 15.65 -5.89 34.34
C SER A 236 14.14 -5.95 34.10
N LEU A 237 13.32 -5.92 35.16
CA LEU A 237 11.87 -5.75 35.02
C LEU A 237 11.52 -4.40 34.39
N LEU A 238 12.18 -3.30 34.77
CA LEU A 238 11.92 -2.00 34.15
C LEU A 238 12.26 -1.99 32.66
N PHE A 239 13.37 -2.61 32.24
CA PHE A 239 13.70 -2.80 30.81
C PHE A 239 12.57 -3.52 30.08
N ALA A 240 12.07 -4.62 30.66
CA ALA A 240 10.99 -5.39 30.05
C ALA A 240 9.67 -4.59 29.94
N VAL A 241 9.38 -3.65 30.85
CA VAL A 241 8.17 -2.81 30.78
C VAL A 241 8.29 -1.86 29.60
N ILE A 242 9.46 -1.24 29.44
CA ILE A 242 9.74 -0.32 28.34
C ILE A 242 9.64 -1.06 27.00
N LEU A 243 10.25 -2.25 26.87
CA LEU A 243 10.13 -3.08 25.67
C LEU A 243 8.69 -3.48 25.36
N LEU A 244 7.91 -3.90 26.38
CA LEU A 244 6.51 -4.26 26.19
C LEU A 244 5.70 -3.07 25.68
N PHE A 245 5.86 -1.90 26.31
CA PHE A 245 5.14 -0.70 25.93
C PHE A 245 5.45 -0.31 24.49
N VAL A 246 6.74 -0.17 24.14
CA VAL A 246 7.18 0.21 22.78
C VAL A 246 6.81 -0.86 21.75
N GLY A 247 6.93 -2.15 22.08
CA GLY A 247 6.58 -3.25 21.18
C GLY A 247 5.08 -3.32 20.87
N VAL A 248 4.24 -2.79 21.76
CA VAL A 248 2.78 -2.75 21.59
C VAL A 248 2.31 -1.48 20.90
N THR A 249 2.95 -0.33 21.15
CA THR A 249 2.55 0.97 20.58
C THR A 249 3.13 1.21 19.19
N ALA A 250 4.36 0.76 18.92
CA ALA A 250 4.98 0.92 17.61
C ALA A 250 4.31 0.01 16.57
N SER A 251 4.32 0.45 15.31
CA SER A 251 3.71 -0.29 14.21
C SER A 251 4.40 -1.65 14.07
N VAL A 252 3.61 -2.71 13.95
CA VAL A 252 4.08 -4.12 13.95
C VAL A 252 4.00 -4.71 12.55
N ILE A 253 2.93 -4.39 11.82
CA ILE A 253 2.72 -4.89 10.47
C ILE A 253 2.29 -3.75 9.55
N GLU A 254 2.82 -3.77 8.33
CA GLU A 254 2.43 -2.89 7.24
C GLU A 254 1.97 -3.75 6.06
N VAL A 255 0.80 -3.44 5.53
CA VAL A 255 0.20 -4.09 4.36
C VAL A 255 0.16 -3.05 3.25
N ASP A 256 0.87 -3.31 2.16
CA ASP A 256 0.96 -2.41 1.00
C ASP A 256 0.80 -3.22 -0.29
N ALA A 257 -0.36 -3.07 -0.93
CA ALA A 257 -0.68 -3.68 -2.21
C ALA A 257 -0.88 -2.58 -3.26
N ARG A 258 -0.17 -2.68 -4.38
CA ARG A 258 -0.22 -1.66 -5.45
C ARG A 258 0.00 -2.22 -6.85
N ILE A 259 -0.54 -1.51 -7.83
CA ILE A 259 -0.19 -1.64 -9.25
C ILE A 259 0.95 -0.67 -9.50
N LEU A 260 2.16 -1.20 -9.71
CA LEU A 260 3.36 -0.41 -9.95
C LEU A 260 3.26 0.36 -11.27
N SER A 261 2.79 -0.30 -12.32
CA SER A 261 2.59 0.31 -13.63
C SER A 261 1.45 -0.38 -14.35
N PHE A 262 0.52 0.39 -14.90
CA PHE A 262 -0.47 -0.05 -15.86
C PHE A 262 -0.24 0.71 -17.16
N ASN A 263 0.22 0.02 -18.19
CA ASN A 263 0.53 0.59 -19.48
C ASN A 263 -0.39 0.01 -20.54
N PHE A 264 -0.88 0.82 -21.46
CA PHE A 264 -1.57 0.33 -22.65
C PHE A 264 -1.25 1.16 -23.88
N GLY A 265 -1.36 0.52 -25.05
CA GLY A 265 -1.16 1.17 -26.34
C GLY A 265 -2.44 1.85 -26.84
N LEU A 266 -2.38 3.14 -27.15
CA LEU A 266 -3.46 3.89 -27.80
C LEU A 266 -2.88 4.74 -28.93
N LEU A 267 -3.39 4.57 -30.16
CA LEU A 267 -2.93 5.31 -31.34
C LEU A 267 -1.40 5.30 -31.54
N GLY A 268 -0.74 4.17 -31.25
CA GLY A 268 0.71 4.01 -31.35
C GLY A 268 1.51 4.68 -30.23
N GLN A 269 0.86 5.37 -29.29
CA GLN A 269 1.48 5.92 -28.08
C GLN A 269 1.22 5.01 -26.87
N LYS A 270 2.12 5.03 -25.88
CA LYS A 270 1.95 4.31 -24.62
C LYS A 270 1.36 5.26 -23.59
N VAL A 271 0.20 4.91 -23.07
CA VAL A 271 -0.41 5.59 -21.91
C VAL A 271 -0.05 4.78 -20.67
N ALA A 272 0.43 5.46 -19.64
CA ALA A 272 0.90 4.85 -18.40
C ALA A 272 0.19 5.44 -17.18
N PHE A 273 -0.25 4.57 -16.28
CA PHE A 273 -0.64 4.89 -14.92
C PHE A 273 0.37 4.25 -13.99
N GLU A 274 1.14 5.08 -13.29
CA GLU A 274 2.19 4.61 -12.38
C GLU A 274 1.71 4.67 -10.93
N ASN A 275 2.23 3.75 -10.13
CA ASN A 275 2.16 3.79 -8.67
C ASN A 275 0.73 3.93 -8.11
N GLN A 276 -0.15 3.00 -8.46
CA GLN A 276 -1.55 2.99 -8.06
C GLN A 276 -1.74 2.11 -6.84
N ILE A 277 -1.99 2.71 -5.68
CA ILE A 277 -2.12 2.00 -4.42
C ILE A 277 -3.53 1.45 -4.28
N LEU A 278 -3.64 0.13 -4.13
CA LEU A 278 -4.90 -0.59 -3.98
C LEU A 278 -5.32 -0.61 -2.51
N PHE A 279 -4.38 -0.90 -1.62
CA PHE A 279 -4.63 -1.02 -0.21
C PHE A 279 -3.36 -0.72 0.59
N PHE A 280 -3.49 0.13 1.59
CA PHE A 280 -2.43 0.43 2.54
C PHE A 280 -3.00 0.48 3.96
N GLN A 281 -2.37 -0.24 4.88
CA GLN A 281 -2.62 -0.17 6.32
C GLN A 281 -1.31 -0.40 7.06
N SER A 282 -1.00 0.43 8.04
CA SER A 282 0.06 0.17 9.03
C SER A 282 -0.56 0.24 10.40
N LYS A 283 -0.35 -0.78 11.24
CA LYS A 283 -0.95 -0.83 12.58
C LYS A 283 0.00 -1.42 13.61
N SER A 284 -0.07 -0.89 14.83
CA SER A 284 0.52 -1.45 16.05
C SER A 284 -0.38 -2.50 16.67
N LEU A 285 0.09 -3.20 17.72
CA LEU A 285 -0.77 -4.13 18.46
C LEU A 285 -1.93 -3.40 19.12
N LEU A 286 -1.65 -2.25 19.71
CA LEU A 286 -2.67 -1.39 20.30
C LEU A 286 -3.67 -0.90 19.25
N GLY A 287 -3.18 -0.49 18.07
CA GLY A 287 -4.03 -0.09 16.96
C GLY A 287 -4.91 -1.23 16.43
N ILE A 288 -4.40 -2.47 16.37
CA ILE A 288 -5.22 -3.64 16.00
C ILE A 288 -6.33 -3.87 17.02
N ILE A 289 -6.02 -3.78 18.32
CA ILE A 289 -7.00 -3.92 19.41
C ILE A 289 -8.07 -2.83 19.31
N GLU A 290 -7.67 -1.58 19.12
CA GLU A 290 -8.60 -0.46 18.98
C GLU A 290 -9.55 -0.64 17.78
N VAL A 291 -9.00 -1.07 16.64
CA VAL A 291 -9.80 -1.37 15.45
C VAL A 291 -10.79 -2.49 15.71
N LEU A 292 -10.40 -3.55 16.42
CA LEU A 292 -11.30 -4.68 16.77
C LEU A 292 -12.40 -4.28 17.74
N LEU A 293 -12.08 -3.49 18.77
CA LEU A 293 -13.06 -2.97 19.74
C LEU A 293 -14.04 -1.98 19.11
N SER A 294 -13.62 -1.26 18.07
CA SER A 294 -14.48 -0.31 17.35
C SER A 294 -15.43 -0.96 16.36
N GLN A 295 -15.33 -2.27 16.11
CA GLN A 295 -16.24 -2.97 15.21
C GLN A 295 -17.60 -3.21 15.86
N ALA A 296 -18.68 -3.13 15.08
CA ALA A 296 -20.04 -3.42 15.56
C ALA A 296 -20.28 -4.91 15.86
N LYS A 297 -19.39 -5.82 15.44
CA LYS A 297 -19.57 -7.26 15.57
C LYS A 297 -19.11 -7.75 16.96
N PRO A 298 -19.95 -8.46 17.73
CA PRO A 298 -19.60 -8.90 19.08
C PRO A 298 -18.38 -9.82 19.10
N ASP A 299 -18.20 -10.66 18.07
CA ASP A 299 -17.06 -11.57 17.96
C ASP A 299 -15.73 -10.81 17.86
N ALA A 300 -15.70 -9.71 17.11
CA ALA A 300 -14.50 -8.89 16.94
C ALA A 300 -14.15 -8.17 18.25
N ILE A 301 -15.15 -7.63 18.95
CA ILE A 301 -14.98 -6.98 20.25
C ILE A 301 -14.43 -7.98 21.27
N ALA A 302 -14.99 -9.20 21.33
CA ALA A 302 -14.53 -10.24 22.25
C ALA A 302 -13.06 -10.60 22.01
N VAL A 303 -12.64 -10.76 20.75
CA VAL A 303 -11.22 -10.98 20.40
C VAL A 303 -10.35 -9.79 20.79
N GLY A 304 -10.81 -8.56 20.58
CA GLY A 304 -10.10 -7.34 21.00
C GLY A 304 -9.86 -7.28 22.52
N ILE A 305 -10.89 -7.59 23.32
CA ILE A 305 -10.79 -7.68 24.79
C ILE A 305 -9.80 -8.77 25.20
N LEU A 306 -9.86 -9.93 24.55
CA LEU A 306 -8.97 -11.06 24.81
C LEU A 306 -7.50 -10.66 24.56
N LEU A 307 -7.22 -10.03 23.43
CA LEU A 307 -5.88 -9.54 23.09
C LEU A 307 -5.39 -8.50 24.09
N LEU A 308 -6.23 -7.53 24.46
CA LEU A 308 -5.87 -6.54 25.47
C LEU A 308 -5.50 -7.20 26.81
N LEU A 309 -6.32 -8.16 27.25
CA LEU A 309 -6.13 -8.84 28.53
C LEU A 309 -4.87 -9.70 28.52
N PHE A 310 -4.68 -10.57 27.52
CA PHE A 310 -3.62 -11.57 27.52
C PHE A 310 -2.28 -11.10 26.95
N VAL A 311 -2.27 -10.10 26.06
CA VAL A 311 -1.04 -9.61 25.41
C VAL A 311 -0.46 -8.39 26.14
N ILE A 312 -1.27 -7.62 26.86
CA ILE A 312 -0.83 -6.36 27.50
C ILE A 312 -1.04 -6.39 29.01
N ILE A 313 -2.28 -6.54 29.46
CA ILE A 313 -2.63 -6.40 30.89
C ILE A 313 -1.99 -7.51 31.72
N LEU A 314 -2.15 -8.77 31.33
CA LEU A 314 -1.65 -9.91 32.08
C LEU A 314 -0.11 -9.92 32.17
N PRO A 315 0.64 -9.66 31.07
CA PRO A 315 2.08 -9.50 31.15
C PRO A 315 2.53 -8.38 32.10
N LEU A 316 1.87 -7.21 32.04
CA LEU A 316 2.16 -6.10 32.95
C LEU A 316 1.90 -6.46 34.42
N LEU A 317 0.75 -7.07 34.73
CA LEU A 317 0.41 -7.52 36.08
C LEU A 317 1.41 -8.54 36.61
N ARG A 318 1.85 -9.47 35.76
CA ARG A 318 2.86 -10.47 36.11
C ARG A 318 4.20 -9.83 36.43
N MET A 319 4.62 -8.82 35.66
CA MET A 319 5.85 -8.08 35.95
C MET A 319 5.78 -7.32 37.28
N ILE A 320 4.64 -6.68 37.57
CA ILE A 320 4.40 -6.01 38.85
C ILE A 320 4.43 -7.04 39.99
N ALA A 321 3.75 -8.18 39.85
CA ALA A 321 3.74 -9.24 40.86
C ALA A 321 5.15 -9.78 41.16
N ARG A 322 6.01 -9.93 40.13
CA ARG A 322 7.42 -10.33 40.30
C ARG A 322 8.24 -9.29 41.03
N GLY A 323 8.02 -8.00 40.75
CA GLY A 323 8.64 -6.91 41.48
C GLY A 323 8.24 -6.94 42.95
N ILE A 324 6.94 -7.05 43.23
CA ILE A 324 6.39 -7.11 44.60
C ILE A 324 6.96 -8.31 45.35
N HIS A 325 7.01 -9.50 44.75
CA HIS A 325 7.52 -10.72 45.40
C HIS A 325 8.98 -10.59 45.86
N ILE A 326 9.81 -9.86 45.12
CA ILE A 326 11.24 -9.67 45.46
C ILE A 326 11.47 -8.48 46.41
N LEU A 327 10.66 -7.44 46.32
CA LEU A 327 10.82 -6.21 47.11
C LEU A 327 10.08 -6.24 48.46
N SER A 328 9.08 -7.10 48.63
CA SER A 328 8.20 -7.08 49.80
C SER A 328 8.62 -8.06 50.91
N PRO A 329 8.42 -7.70 52.19
CA PRO A 329 8.55 -8.64 53.31
C PRO A 329 7.51 -9.78 53.22
N GLU A 330 7.84 -10.92 53.82
CA GLU A 330 7.18 -12.24 53.68
C GLU A 330 5.64 -12.20 53.57
N LYS A 331 4.95 -11.33 54.31
CA LYS A 331 3.48 -11.23 54.33
C LYS A 331 2.81 -10.88 52.99
N LEU A 332 3.43 -10.04 52.16
CA LEU A 332 2.89 -9.65 50.84
C LEU A 332 3.36 -10.60 49.73
N SER A 333 4.52 -11.22 49.93
CA SER A 333 5.11 -12.23 49.03
C SER A 333 4.36 -13.58 49.09
N GLU A 334 3.84 -13.94 50.26
CA GLU A 334 3.07 -15.18 50.48
C GLU A 334 1.59 -15.11 50.06
N ASN A 335 1.08 -13.96 49.63
CA ASN A 335 -0.30 -13.88 49.15
C ASN A 335 -0.48 -14.80 47.93
N LYS A 336 -1.42 -15.75 48.04
CA LYS A 336 -1.72 -16.75 47.00
C LYS A 336 -1.93 -16.13 45.62
N VAL A 337 -2.53 -14.94 45.55
CA VAL A 337 -2.78 -14.22 44.29
C VAL A 337 -1.47 -13.72 43.67
N VAL A 338 -0.58 -13.12 44.47
CA VAL A 338 0.71 -12.59 44.00
C VAL A 338 1.62 -13.73 43.57
N LYS A 339 1.67 -14.82 44.35
CA LYS A 339 2.44 -16.03 44.03
C LYS A 339 1.91 -16.70 42.75
N TYR A 340 0.59 -16.82 42.60
CA TYR A 340 -0.03 -17.33 41.38
C TYR A 340 0.31 -16.46 40.16
N LEU A 341 0.15 -15.14 40.26
CA LEU A 341 0.46 -14.22 39.16
C LEU A 341 1.96 -14.23 38.79
N ALA A 342 2.85 -14.28 39.77
CA ALA A 342 4.30 -14.26 39.53
C ALA A 342 4.83 -15.55 38.87
N PHE A 343 4.34 -16.71 39.31
CA PHE A 343 4.90 -18.03 38.95
C PHE A 343 4.02 -18.90 38.06
N GLU A 344 2.69 -18.88 38.23
CA GLU A 344 1.76 -19.81 37.58
C GLU A 344 0.98 -19.20 36.41
N ALA A 345 0.67 -17.90 36.47
CA ALA A 345 -0.03 -17.18 35.40
C ALA A 345 0.78 -17.09 34.09
N GLY A 346 2.03 -17.55 34.09
CA GLY A 346 2.85 -17.62 32.89
C GLY A 346 2.35 -18.57 31.80
N LYS A 347 1.47 -19.52 32.13
CA LYS A 347 0.81 -20.37 31.12
C LYS A 347 -0.23 -19.62 30.30
N TRP A 348 -0.72 -18.50 30.82
CA TRP A 348 -1.76 -17.67 30.20
C TRP A 348 -1.17 -16.47 29.47
N ASP A 349 0.12 -16.18 29.67
CA ASP A 349 0.84 -15.12 28.96
C ASP A 349 0.96 -15.50 27.48
N MET A 350 0.15 -14.84 26.65
CA MET A 350 -0.02 -15.18 25.22
C MET A 350 0.87 -14.33 24.31
N ALA A 351 1.86 -13.64 24.87
CA ALA A 351 2.75 -12.77 24.09
C ALA A 351 3.54 -13.56 23.02
N ASP A 352 3.95 -14.80 23.33
CA ASP A 352 4.60 -15.71 22.40
C ASP A 352 3.69 -16.19 21.26
N VAL A 353 2.45 -16.55 21.57
CA VAL A 353 1.45 -16.91 20.55
C VAL A 353 1.13 -15.70 19.68
N MET A 354 1.12 -14.49 20.24
CA MET A 354 0.90 -13.28 19.45
C MET A 354 2.03 -13.05 18.43
N VAL A 355 3.29 -13.30 18.80
CA VAL A 355 4.43 -13.26 17.86
C VAL A 355 4.20 -14.21 16.68
N VAL A 356 3.78 -15.45 16.96
CA VAL A 356 3.48 -16.45 15.91
C VAL A 356 2.26 -16.01 15.09
N GLY A 357 1.24 -15.44 15.73
CA GLY A 357 0.04 -14.93 15.09
C GLY A 357 0.35 -13.85 14.07
N ILE A 358 1.15 -12.85 14.43
CA ILE A 358 1.58 -11.77 13.52
C ILE A 358 2.34 -12.35 12.32
N VAL A 359 3.22 -13.34 12.54
CA VAL A 359 3.96 -14.00 11.45
C VAL A 359 3.02 -14.76 10.53
N MET A 360 2.08 -15.53 11.08
CA MET A 360 1.07 -16.25 10.29
C MET A 360 0.20 -15.28 9.48
N THR A 361 -0.20 -14.16 10.08
CA THR A 361 -0.91 -13.09 9.37
C THR A 361 -0.05 -12.49 8.26
N TYR A 362 1.23 -12.22 8.50
CA TYR A 362 2.16 -11.73 7.49
C TYR A 362 2.30 -12.72 6.32
N ILE A 363 2.54 -14.01 6.60
CA ILE A 363 2.66 -15.05 5.58
C ILE A 363 1.35 -15.22 4.80
N GLY A 364 0.21 -15.25 5.50
CA GLY A 364 -1.12 -15.41 4.92
C GLY A 364 -1.50 -14.23 4.01
N LEU A 365 -1.35 -13.00 4.50
CA LEU A 365 -1.59 -11.79 3.69
C LEU A 365 -0.63 -11.73 2.51
N ASN A 366 0.65 -12.04 2.72
CA ASN A 366 1.62 -12.02 1.63
C ASN A 366 1.30 -13.05 0.55
N GLY A 367 0.91 -14.27 0.93
CA GLY A 367 0.51 -15.32 0.01
C GLY A 367 -0.76 -14.97 -0.78
N ILE A 368 -1.81 -14.54 -0.08
CA ILE A 368 -3.10 -14.18 -0.69
C ILE A 368 -2.93 -12.97 -1.61
N LEU A 369 -2.35 -11.87 -1.11
CA LEU A 369 -2.18 -10.65 -1.91
C LEU A 369 -1.30 -10.91 -3.12
N LYS A 370 -0.20 -11.66 -2.98
CA LYS A 370 0.66 -12.00 -4.13
C LYS A 370 -0.09 -12.81 -5.18
N SER A 371 -0.90 -13.79 -4.77
CA SER A 371 -1.71 -14.60 -5.68
C SER A 371 -2.75 -13.74 -6.42
N GLN A 372 -3.52 -12.93 -5.69
CA GLN A 372 -4.54 -12.05 -6.27
C GLN A 372 -3.92 -10.99 -7.20
N LEU A 373 -2.80 -10.39 -6.80
CA LEU A 373 -2.08 -9.40 -7.61
C LEU A 373 -1.42 -10.02 -8.84
N SER A 374 -0.95 -11.27 -8.76
CA SER A 374 -0.38 -11.98 -9.92
C SER A 374 -1.43 -12.22 -11.00
N ASN A 375 -2.69 -12.45 -10.62
CA ASN A 375 -3.79 -12.58 -11.58
C ASN A 375 -4.08 -11.28 -12.33
N LEU A 376 -3.67 -10.13 -11.78
CA LEU A 376 -3.78 -8.81 -12.41
C LEU A 376 -2.54 -8.44 -13.23
N ASN A 377 -1.47 -9.25 -13.19
CA ASN A 377 -0.24 -9.03 -13.95
C ASN A 377 -0.42 -9.55 -15.38
N ILE A 378 -0.98 -8.70 -16.23
CA ILE A 378 -1.24 -9.00 -17.63
C ILE A 378 -0.06 -8.48 -18.44
N LYS A 379 0.55 -9.33 -19.27
CA LYS A 379 1.64 -8.97 -20.19
C LYS A 379 1.28 -9.38 -21.61
N ASN A 380 0.58 -8.49 -22.32
CA ASN A 380 0.23 -8.66 -23.73
C ASN A 380 0.73 -7.45 -24.54
N ASP A 381 0.71 -7.55 -25.87
CA ASP A 381 1.20 -6.48 -26.77
C ASP A 381 0.46 -5.15 -26.62
N PHE A 382 -0.77 -5.18 -26.10
CA PHE A 382 -1.64 -4.00 -25.96
C PHE A 382 -1.73 -3.46 -24.53
N VAL A 383 -1.55 -4.30 -23.51
CA VAL A 383 -1.69 -3.93 -22.08
C VAL A 383 -0.61 -4.66 -21.29
N ASN A 384 0.14 -3.89 -20.50
CA ASN A 384 1.17 -4.37 -19.58
C ASN A 384 0.92 -3.82 -18.17
N THR A 385 0.55 -4.69 -17.25
CA THR A 385 0.28 -4.36 -15.85
C THR A 385 1.29 -5.04 -14.95
N THR A 386 1.98 -4.29 -14.09
CA THR A 386 2.89 -4.84 -13.07
C THR A 386 2.33 -4.54 -11.70
N THR A 387 2.16 -5.56 -10.87
CA THR A 387 1.65 -5.47 -9.51
C THR A 387 2.72 -5.89 -8.50
N VAL A 388 2.71 -5.28 -7.31
CA VAL A 388 3.70 -5.53 -6.26
C VAL A 388 3.00 -5.60 -4.90
N ASN A 389 3.43 -6.56 -4.08
CA ASN A 389 3.09 -6.63 -2.68
C ASN A 389 4.31 -6.26 -1.83
N ASN A 390 4.22 -5.16 -1.08
CA ASN A 390 5.24 -4.64 -0.18
C ASN A 390 4.88 -4.83 1.30
N THR A 391 3.97 -5.78 1.60
CA THR A 391 3.68 -6.16 2.98
C THR A 391 4.97 -6.49 3.73
N SER A 392 5.15 -5.92 4.92
CA SER A 392 6.39 -6.04 5.70
C SER A 392 6.14 -5.98 7.20
N LEU A 393 7.00 -6.66 7.96
CA LEU A 393 7.07 -6.54 9.42
C LEU A 393 7.87 -5.29 9.78
N GLN A 394 7.33 -4.51 10.71
CA GLN A 394 7.87 -3.22 11.13
C GLN A 394 8.72 -3.37 12.42
N PRO A 395 9.50 -2.34 12.80
CA PRO A 395 10.36 -2.39 13.98
C PRO A 395 9.65 -2.75 15.29
N GLY A 396 8.37 -2.37 15.45
CA GLY A 396 7.57 -2.75 16.62
C GLY A 396 7.49 -4.27 16.83
N TYR A 397 7.41 -5.04 15.74
CA TYR A 397 7.46 -6.51 15.79
C TYR A 397 8.77 -7.02 16.39
N LEU A 398 9.92 -6.46 15.96
CA LEU A 398 11.24 -6.87 16.47
C LEU A 398 11.40 -6.56 17.96
N ILE A 399 10.90 -5.40 18.40
CA ILE A 399 10.94 -5.00 19.82
C ILE A 399 10.04 -5.90 20.65
N PHE A 400 8.84 -6.23 20.15
CA PHE A 400 7.93 -7.16 20.82
C PHE A 400 8.51 -8.57 20.93
N VAL A 401 9.16 -9.09 19.89
CA VAL A 401 9.90 -10.37 19.95
C VAL A 401 11.02 -10.28 21.00
N GLY A 402 11.77 -9.18 21.01
CA GLY A 402 12.80 -8.92 22.02
C GLY A 402 12.24 -8.98 23.44
N TYR A 403 11.08 -8.36 23.66
CA TYR A 403 10.34 -8.45 24.92
C TYR A 403 10.01 -9.91 25.29
N VAL A 404 9.39 -10.68 24.39
CA VAL A 404 8.98 -12.08 24.70
C VAL A 404 10.19 -12.93 25.10
N VAL A 405 11.28 -12.84 24.33
CA VAL A 405 12.52 -13.56 24.62
C VAL A 405 13.10 -13.11 25.97
N PHE A 406 13.14 -11.80 26.23
CA PHE A 406 13.68 -11.26 27.47
C PHE A 406 12.81 -11.63 28.70
N ALA A 407 11.49 -11.60 28.57
CA ALA A 407 10.55 -12.02 29.61
C ALA A 407 10.68 -13.52 29.92
N PHE A 408 10.95 -14.36 28.92
CA PHE A 408 11.25 -15.77 29.11
C PHE A 408 12.55 -15.97 29.90
N ILE A 409 13.62 -15.25 29.54
CA ILE A 409 14.91 -15.26 30.26
C ILE A 409 14.72 -14.80 31.72
N LEU A 410 13.98 -13.72 31.95
CA LEU A 410 13.68 -13.23 33.31
C LEU A 410 12.91 -14.26 34.13
N SER A 411 12.01 -15.01 33.51
CA SER A 411 11.27 -16.10 34.17
C SER A 411 12.21 -17.22 34.63
N TYR A 412 13.21 -17.57 33.82
CA TYR A 412 14.23 -18.56 34.17
C TYR A 412 15.15 -18.05 35.29
N ILE A 413 15.58 -16.79 35.20
CA ILE A 413 16.41 -16.14 36.22
C ILE A 413 15.70 -16.12 37.58
N LEU A 414 14.43 -15.73 37.62
CA LEU A 414 13.64 -15.68 38.85
C LEU A 414 13.58 -17.04 39.57
N LYS A 415 13.28 -18.11 38.83
CA LYS A 415 13.23 -19.46 39.39
C LYS A 415 14.56 -19.87 40.02
N ARG A 416 15.68 -19.47 39.42
CA ARG A 416 17.01 -19.79 39.94
C ARG A 416 17.34 -19.01 41.22
N ILE A 417 16.95 -17.75 41.32
CA ILE A 417 17.16 -16.93 42.52
C ILE A 417 16.34 -17.49 43.69
N THR A 418 15.05 -17.77 43.47
CA THR A 418 14.16 -18.29 44.52
C THR A 418 14.54 -19.72 44.95
N ALA A 419 15.05 -20.57 44.04
CA ALA A 419 15.56 -21.90 44.41
C ALA A 419 16.83 -21.83 45.26
N TYR A 420 17.67 -20.80 45.07
CA TYR A 420 18.86 -20.58 45.90
C TYR A 420 18.49 -20.16 47.33
N GLU A 421 17.52 -19.26 47.49
CA GLU A 421 17.01 -18.82 48.79
C GLU A 421 16.41 -19.96 49.63
N VAL A 422 15.77 -20.94 49.00
CA VAL A 422 15.21 -22.12 49.71
C VAL A 422 16.30 -23.12 50.11
N SER A 423 17.46 -23.14 49.43
CA SER A 423 18.56 -24.08 49.69
C SER A 423 19.56 -23.64 50.77
N GLU A 424 19.54 -22.38 51.21
CA GLU A 424 20.30 -21.88 52.37
C GLU A 424 19.37 -21.47 53.53
N PRO A 425 18.77 -22.41 54.28
CA PRO A 425 18.04 -22.11 55.51
C PRO A 425 19.06 -21.85 56.64
N GLY A 426 19.77 -20.71 56.60
CA GLY A 426 20.90 -20.53 57.50
C GLY A 426 21.48 -19.12 57.69
N ARG A 427 20.80 -18.06 57.24
CA ARG A 427 21.24 -16.69 57.57
C ARG A 427 20.10 -15.80 58.02
N GLN A 428 19.67 -16.04 59.27
CA GLN A 428 19.25 -14.92 60.11
C GLN A 428 20.44 -13.97 60.28
N ILE A 429 20.27 -12.72 59.83
CA ILE A 429 21.04 -11.56 60.29
C ILE A 429 19.97 -10.47 60.42
N ARG A 430 19.32 -10.24 61.58
CA ARG A 430 19.81 -9.51 62.77
C ARG A 430 20.85 -8.43 62.43
N GLY A 431 20.39 -7.19 62.28
CA GLY A 431 21.21 -5.99 62.20
C GLY A 431 20.91 -5.16 60.97
#